data_AF-A0A1B6FDT0-F1
#
_entry.id   AF-A0A1B6FDT0-F1
#
_cell.length_a   1.000
_cell.length_b   1.000
_cell.length_c   1.000
_cell.angle_alpha   90.00
_cell.angle_beta   90.00
_cell.angle_gamma   90.00
#
_symmetry.space_group_name_H-M   'P 1'
#
loop_
_entity.id
_entity.type
_entity.pdbx_description
1 polymer ?
#
loop_
_entity_poly.entity_id
_entity_poly.type
_entity_poly.pdbx_seq_one_letter_code
_entity_poly.pdbx_strand_id
1 'polypeptide(L)'
;HEEPHITRHLVEYLTHFTGPLSHSGPVRTIGFINADDDNYPDIALLPAFFGRNSTDLYGFLNARRIIPEIQEYYLKVNAKSPVLIITPALLRPKSRGKVELHSTNPKDDVEILPNILG
;
A
#
# COMPACT_ATOMS: atom_id res chain seq x y z
N HIS A 1 5.72 -32.26 7.36
CA HIS A 1 4.42 -31.61 7.21
C HIS A 1 4.54 -30.23 7.85
N GLU A 2 4.76 -29.19 7.05
CA GLU A 2 4.78 -27.82 7.57
C GLU A 2 3.34 -27.43 7.90
N GLU A 3 3.09 -26.99 9.13
CA GLU A 3 1.83 -26.33 9.46
C GLU A 3 1.67 -25.10 8.54
N PRO A 4 0.46 -24.84 8.00
CA PRO A 4 0.23 -23.65 7.22
C PRO A 4 0.59 -22.43 8.06
N HIS A 5 1.48 -21.57 7.55
CA HIS A 5 1.96 -20.37 8.26
C HIS A 5 0.84 -19.50 8.84
N ILE A 6 -0.37 -19.57 8.27
CA ILE A 6 -1.58 -18.87 8.72
C ILE A 6 -2.03 -19.32 10.13
N THR A 7 -2.02 -20.61 10.44
CA THR A 7 -2.49 -21.11 11.76
C THR A 7 -1.61 -20.57 12.88
N ARG A 8 -0.28 -20.57 12.68
CA ARG A 8 0.68 -20.00 13.63
C ARG A 8 0.47 -18.50 13.84
N HIS A 9 0.35 -17.73 12.76
CA HIS A 9 0.16 -16.27 12.86
C HIS A 9 -1.17 -15.91 13.55
N LEU A 10 -2.22 -16.72 13.33
CA LEU A 10 -3.50 -16.56 14.01
C LEU A 10 -3.39 -16.84 15.52
N VAL A 11 -2.73 -17.93 15.91
CA VAL A 11 -2.51 -18.26 17.32
C VAL A 11 -1.69 -17.18 18.02
N GLU A 12 -0.57 -16.74 17.43
CA GLU A 12 0.28 -15.67 17.99
C GLU A 12 -0.52 -14.37 18.23
N TYR A 13 -1.37 -13.99 17.28
CA TYR A 13 -2.23 -12.81 17.41
C TYR A 13 -3.30 -12.98 18.49
N LEU A 14 -4.03 -14.10 18.50
CA LEU A 14 -5.14 -14.30 19.45
C LEU A 14 -4.67 -14.46 20.90
N THR A 15 -3.46 -15.00 21.10
CA THR A 15 -2.94 -15.31 22.44
C THR A 15 -2.06 -14.20 23.02
N HIS A 16 -1.26 -13.53 22.19
CA HIS A 16 -0.27 -12.55 22.65
C HIS A 16 -0.49 -11.16 22.05
N PHE A 17 -1.43 -11.00 21.11
CA PHE A 17 -1.60 -9.78 20.32
C PHE A 17 -0.32 -9.36 19.58
N THR A 18 0.49 -10.35 19.19
CA THR A 18 1.75 -10.15 18.46
C THR A 18 1.70 -10.83 17.10
N GLY A 19 2.78 -10.67 16.32
CA GLY A 19 2.93 -11.33 15.02
C GLY A 19 2.31 -10.53 13.87
N PRO A 20 2.35 -11.05 12.63
CA PRO A 20 2.08 -10.28 11.41
C PRO A 20 0.66 -9.68 11.31
N LEU A 21 -0.31 -10.22 12.05
CA LEU A 21 -1.70 -9.75 12.08
C LEU A 21 -1.95 -8.64 13.12
N SER A 22 -0.99 -8.38 14.01
CA SER A 22 -1.11 -7.35 15.07
C SER A 22 -0.89 -5.92 14.58
N HIS A 23 -0.56 -5.72 13.30
CA HIS A 23 -0.25 -4.42 12.72
C HIS A 23 -0.74 -4.32 11.28
N SER A 24 -0.82 -3.09 10.74
CA SER A 24 -1.30 -2.75 9.39
C SER A 24 -0.37 -3.18 8.24
N GLY A 25 0.37 -4.28 8.41
CA GLY A 25 1.36 -4.75 7.46
C GLY A 25 2.69 -3.96 7.53
N PRO A 26 3.35 -3.69 6.40
CA PRO A 26 4.70 -3.11 6.37
C PRO A 26 4.75 -1.60 6.65
N VAL A 27 3.61 -0.90 6.57
CA VAL A 27 3.49 0.52 6.94
C VAL A 27 3.17 0.61 8.42
N ARG A 28 4.08 1.19 9.19
CA ARG A 28 3.97 1.32 10.67
C ARG A 28 3.84 2.77 11.15
N THR A 29 4.16 3.73 10.30
CA THR A 29 4.13 5.17 10.59
C THR A 29 3.62 5.91 9.36
N ILE A 30 3.03 7.09 9.57
CA ILE A 30 2.65 8.02 8.51
C ILE A 30 3.30 9.37 8.82
N GLY A 31 4.01 9.94 7.84
CA GLY A 31 4.53 11.30 7.91
C GLY A 31 3.64 12.25 7.12
N PHE A 32 3.51 13.50 7.57
CA PHE A 32 2.73 14.52 6.88
C PHE A 32 3.62 15.70 6.50
N ILE A 33 3.43 16.23 5.28
CA ILE A 33 4.12 17.42 4.77
C ILE A 33 3.06 18.43 4.32
N ASN A 34 3.26 19.68 4.73
CA ASN A 34 2.50 20.83 4.26
C ASN A 34 3.36 21.52 3.19
N ALA A 35 2.78 21.75 2.00
CA ALA A 35 3.47 22.43 0.91
C ALA A 35 3.25 23.95 0.96
N ASP A 36 2.29 24.41 1.76
CA ASP A 36 1.98 25.80 2.07
C ASP A 36 1.94 26.04 3.58
N ASP A 37 1.71 27.30 4.00
CA ASP A 37 1.59 27.71 5.40
C ASP A 37 0.25 27.30 6.04
N ASP A 38 -0.55 26.47 5.37
CA ASP A 38 -1.79 25.94 5.92
C ASP A 38 -1.49 24.83 6.95
N ASN A 39 -2.39 24.63 7.90
CA ASN A 39 -2.30 23.57 8.91
C ASN A 39 -2.81 22.21 8.39
N TYR A 40 -3.28 22.14 7.15
CA TYR A 40 -3.73 20.89 6.54
C TYR A 40 -2.63 20.29 5.65
N PRO A 41 -2.33 18.98 5.78
CA PRO A 41 -1.27 18.37 5.02
C PRO A 41 -1.62 18.17 3.56
N ASP A 42 -0.63 18.37 2.69
CA ASP A 42 -0.74 18.13 1.26
C ASP A 42 -0.30 16.73 0.88
N ILE A 43 0.68 16.18 1.61
CA ILE A 43 1.30 14.89 1.30
C ILE A 43 1.34 14.03 2.55
N ALA A 44 0.87 12.78 2.42
CA ALA A 44 1.15 11.71 3.37
C ALA A 44 2.29 10.84 2.85
N LEU A 45 3.35 10.68 3.63
CA LEU A 45 4.41 9.71 3.40
C LEU A 45 4.06 8.40 4.09
N LEU A 46 3.98 7.32 3.31
CA LEU A 46 3.68 5.97 3.77
C LEU A 46 4.94 5.09 3.65
N PRO A 47 5.86 5.13 4.63
CA PRO A 47 7.03 4.26 4.66
C PRO A 47 6.64 2.80 4.94
N ALA A 48 6.97 1.92 4.01
CA ALA A 48 6.83 0.47 4.13
C ALA A 48 8.21 -0.17 4.31
N PHE A 49 8.45 -0.81 5.45
CA PHE A 49 9.73 -1.45 5.75
C PHE A 49 9.68 -2.96 5.51
N PHE A 50 10.72 -3.47 4.84
CA PHE A 50 10.92 -4.89 4.57
C PHE A 50 12.30 -5.31 5.05
N GLY A 51 12.34 -6.29 5.94
CA GLY A 51 13.60 -6.93 6.35
C GLY A 51 14.30 -7.60 5.18
N ARG A 52 15.58 -7.96 5.34
CA ARG A 52 16.33 -8.73 4.33
C ARG A 52 15.61 -10.07 4.07
N ASN A 53 15.52 -10.48 2.81
CA ASN A 53 14.80 -11.70 2.38
C ASN A 53 13.33 -11.74 2.83
N SER A 54 12.65 -10.59 2.83
CA SER A 54 11.24 -10.50 3.21
C SER A 54 10.35 -11.19 2.18
N THR A 55 9.58 -12.18 2.63
CA THR A 55 8.58 -12.87 1.80
C THR A 55 7.44 -11.96 1.36
N ASP A 56 7.17 -10.90 2.13
CA ASP A 56 6.03 -10.01 1.90
C ASP A 56 6.29 -8.95 0.80
N LEU A 57 7.54 -8.73 0.41
CA LEU A 57 7.92 -7.67 -0.52
C LEU A 57 7.35 -7.92 -1.92
N TYR A 58 7.39 -9.16 -2.40
CA TYR A 58 6.83 -9.51 -3.70
C TYR A 58 5.31 -9.24 -3.73
N GLY A 59 4.58 -9.70 -2.72
CA GLY A 59 3.14 -9.46 -2.58
C GLY A 59 2.81 -7.97 -2.55
N PHE A 60 3.60 -7.17 -1.82
CA PHE A 60 3.44 -5.72 -1.74
C PHE A 60 3.61 -5.02 -3.10
N LEU A 61 4.62 -5.42 -3.88
CA LEU A 61 4.91 -4.85 -5.20
C LEU A 61 3.87 -5.30 -6.24
N ASN A 62 3.48 -6.58 -6.19
CA ASN A 62 2.48 -7.16 -7.09
C ASN A 62 1.10 -6.53 -6.89
N ALA A 63 0.68 -6.32 -5.63
CA ALA A 63 -0.58 -5.65 -5.31
C ALA A 63 -0.66 -4.21 -5.86
N ARG A 64 0.49 -3.57 -6.10
CA ARG A 64 0.59 -2.23 -6.71
C ARG A 64 0.78 -2.26 -8.22
N ARG A 65 0.77 -3.44 -8.84
CA ARG A 65 0.98 -3.64 -10.28
C ARG A 65 2.29 -3.01 -10.77
N ILE A 66 3.33 -3.02 -9.94
CA ILE A 66 4.67 -2.60 -10.32
C ILE A 66 5.17 -3.54 -11.43
N ILE A 67 5.80 -3.00 -12.47
CA ILE A 67 6.27 -3.80 -13.61
C ILE A 67 7.35 -4.82 -13.18
N PRO A 68 7.41 -6.01 -13.81
CA PRO A 68 8.28 -7.11 -13.37
C PRO A 68 9.76 -6.74 -13.22
N GLU A 69 10.28 -5.89 -14.09
CA GLU A 69 11.68 -5.45 -14.10
C GLU A 69 12.03 -4.69 -12.82
N ILE A 70 11.13 -3.81 -12.38
CA ILE A 70 11.28 -3.06 -11.12
C ILE A 70 11.09 -4.00 -9.93
N GLN A 71 10.16 -4.95 -10.02
CA GLN A 71 9.97 -5.95 -8.96
C GLN A 71 11.26 -6.75 -8.72
N GLU A 72 11.86 -7.27 -9.80
CA GLU A 72 13.09 -8.05 -9.73
C GLU A 72 14.25 -7.23 -9.14
N TYR A 73 14.37 -5.95 -9.50
CA TYR A 73 15.35 -5.05 -8.91
C TYR A 73 15.20 -4.96 -7.38
N TYR A 74 13.98 -4.67 -6.89
CA TYR A 74 13.73 -4.58 -5.45
C TYR A 74 13.99 -5.90 -4.72
N LEU A 75 13.63 -7.04 -5.31
CA LEU A 75 13.90 -8.36 -4.72
C LEU A 75 15.40 -8.66 -4.65
N LYS A 76 16.17 -8.32 -5.69
CA LYS A 76 17.64 -8.45 -5.70
C LYS A 76 18.31 -7.58 -4.64
N VAL A 77 17.82 -6.35 -4.43
CA VAL A 77 18.29 -5.48 -3.35
C VAL A 77 17.91 -6.07 -2.00
N ASN A 78 16.67 -6.52 -1.83
CA ASN A 78 16.17 -7.07 -0.58
C ASN A 78 16.88 -8.37 -0.14
N ALA A 79 17.42 -9.13 -1.10
CA ALA A 79 18.25 -10.30 -0.81
C ALA A 79 19.56 -9.94 -0.09
N LYS A 80 20.05 -8.71 -0.29
CA LYS A 80 21.34 -8.23 0.24
C LYS A 80 21.16 -7.34 1.48
N SER A 81 20.11 -6.53 1.53
CA SER A 81 19.86 -5.56 2.60
C SER A 81 18.35 -5.37 2.86
N PRO A 82 17.97 -4.87 4.04
CA PRO A 82 16.60 -4.36 4.24
C PRO A 82 16.24 -3.29 3.20
N VAL A 83 14.95 -3.15 2.91
CA VAL A 83 14.41 -2.19 1.95
C VAL A 83 13.34 -1.34 2.64
N LEU A 84 13.42 -0.03 2.42
CA LEU A 84 12.38 0.93 2.80
C LEU A 84 11.79 1.53 1.52
N ILE A 85 10.48 1.38 1.33
CA ILE A 85 9.75 1.99 0.21
C ILE A 85 8.90 3.12 0.78
N ILE A 86 9.10 4.35 0.31
CA ILE A 86 8.31 5.51 0.72
C ILE A 86 7.30 5.80 -0.40
N THR A 87 6.02 5.63 -0.12
CA THR A 87 4.94 6.02 -1.05
C THR A 87 4.36 7.37 -0.63
N PRO A 88 4.59 8.46 -1.40
CA PRO A 88 3.87 9.70 -1.18
C PRO A 88 2.44 9.59 -1.72
N ALA A 89 1.47 10.05 -0.94
CA ALA A 89 0.08 10.20 -1.35
C ALA A 89 -0.30 11.68 -1.30
N LEU A 90 -0.80 12.22 -2.42
CA LEU A 90 -1.31 13.59 -2.49
C LEU A 90 -2.71 13.62 -1.87
N LEU A 91 -2.88 14.40 -0.81
CA LEU A 91 -4.12 14.47 -0.02
C LEU A 91 -5.12 15.50 -0.57
N ARG A 92 -4.62 16.54 -1.25
CA ARG A 92 -5.43 17.62 -1.83
C ARG A 92 -5.20 17.74 -3.35
N PRO A 93 -5.52 16.70 -4.14
CA PRO A 93 -5.36 16.79 -5.59
C PRO A 93 -6.22 17.91 -6.18
N LYS A 94 -5.66 18.68 -7.12
CA LYS A 94 -6.42 19.70 -7.86
C LYS A 94 -7.36 19.07 -8.91
N SER A 95 -7.01 17.89 -9.42
CA SER A 95 -7.84 17.12 -10.35
C SER A 95 -9.25 16.89 -9.80
N ARG A 96 -10.25 17.03 -10.67
CA ARG A 96 -11.66 16.76 -10.38
C ARG A 96 -12.21 15.84 -11.46
N GLY A 97 -12.58 14.63 -11.05
CA GLY A 97 -13.23 13.64 -11.91
C GLY A 97 -14.75 13.72 -11.83
N LYS A 98 -15.40 12.83 -12.58
CA LYS A 98 -16.86 12.66 -12.61
C LYS A 98 -17.20 11.16 -12.60
N VAL A 99 -18.40 10.86 -12.14
CA VAL A 99 -19.02 9.54 -12.27
C VAL A 99 -20.32 9.74 -13.02
N GLU A 100 -20.51 9.01 -14.10
CA GLU A 100 -21.70 9.12 -14.96
C GLU A 100 -22.44 7.78 -14.97
N LEU A 101 -23.77 7.84 -14.80
CA LEU A 101 -24.61 6.65 -14.85
C LEU A 101 -24.88 6.28 -16.30
N HIS A 102 -24.72 5.01 -16.65
CA HIS A 102 -25.14 4.51 -17.96
C HIS A 102 -26.65 4.35 -18.08
N SER A 103 -27.33 4.08 -16.96
CA SER A 103 -28.78 3.89 -16.91
C SER A 103 -29.35 4.22 -15.52
N THR A 104 -30.68 4.14 -15.36
CA THR A 104 -31.36 4.27 -14.07
C THR A 104 -31.36 2.97 -13.25
N ASN A 105 -30.90 1.85 -13.81
CA ASN A 105 -30.83 0.59 -13.10
C ASN A 105 -29.57 0.58 -12.20
N PRO A 106 -29.71 0.49 -10.86
CA PRO A 106 -28.57 0.56 -9.94
C PRO A 106 -27.63 -0.65 -10.01
N LYS A 107 -27.97 -1.68 -10.79
CA LYS A 107 -27.12 -2.85 -11.03
C LYS A 107 -26.18 -2.69 -12.22
N ASP A 108 -26.45 -1.71 -13.08
CA ASP A 108 -25.58 -1.43 -14.22
C ASP A 108 -24.32 -0.72 -13.70
N ASP A 109 -23.22 -0.88 -14.41
CA ASP A 109 -21.97 -0.20 -14.09
C ASP A 109 -22.07 1.31 -14.36
N VAL A 110 -21.03 2.03 -13.92
CA VAL A 110 -20.93 3.47 -14.06
C VAL A 110 -19.63 3.81 -14.77
N GLU A 111 -19.65 4.90 -15.53
CA GLU A 111 -18.44 5.43 -16.10
C GLU A 111 -17.71 6.26 -15.05
N ILE A 112 -16.43 5.94 -14.81
CA ILE A 112 -15.57 6.69 -13.90
C ILE A 112 -14.56 7.47 -14.75
N LEU A 113 -14.68 8.79 -14.74
CA LEU A 113 -13.82 9.72 -15.45
C LEU A 113 -12.94 10.47 -14.44
N PRO A 114 -11.77 9.92 -14.05
CA PRO A 114 -11.04 10.42 -12.89
C PRO A 114 -10.28 11.73 -13.16
N ASN A 115 -10.05 12.09 -14.43
CA ASN A 115 -9.38 13.32 -14.87
C ASN A 115 -8.04 13.59 -14.16
N ILE A 116 -7.24 12.53 -14.00
CA ILE A 116 -5.93 12.61 -13.35
C ILE A 116 -4.94 13.20 -14.36
N LEU A 117 -4.25 14.30 -14.00
CA LEU A 117 -3.32 15.07 -14.84
C LEU A 117 -3.95 15.84 -16.02
N GLY A 118 -5.28 15.90 -16.12
CA GLY A 118 -6.00 16.72 -17.11
C GLY A 118 -6.32 18.14 -16.62
#